data_AF-A0A401FN02-F1
#
_entry.id   AF-A0A401FN02-F1
#
_cell.length_a   1.000
_cell.length_b   1.000
_cell.length_c   1.000
_cell.angle_alpha   90.00
_cell.angle_beta   90.00
_cell.angle_gamma   90.00
#
_symmetry.space_group_name_H-M   'P 1'
#
loop_
_entity.id
_entity.type
_entity.pdbx_description
1 polymer ?
#
loop_
_entity_poly.entity_id
_entity_poly.type
_entity_poly.pdbx_seq_one_letter_code
_entity_poly.pdbx_strand_id
1 'polypeptide(L)'
;MTKLNKAGMPEFSMWLQAIIVCVFIFFVSFGGSGAKQFYTILTDMGNISTSFPYIFLIGAFPFFKRRTDLERPFVFFKNRIITNIIVVVVLIVLIGGIGFSAVQPFLDHDYQTGFWTIGGPIIFGLIAWLFLIQAHHRQRKI
;
A
#
# COMPACT_ATOMS: atom_id res chain seq x y z
N MET A 1 -22.18 -5.22 1.81
CA MET A 1 -20.96 -4.83 1.08
C MET A 1 -20.25 -6.01 0.44
N THR A 2 -20.35 -7.24 0.99
CA THR A 2 -19.73 -8.47 0.42
C THR A 2 -20.67 -9.31 -0.44
N LYS A 3 -21.88 -8.83 -0.79
CA LYS A 3 -22.75 -9.57 -1.70
C LYS A 3 -22.13 -9.53 -3.10
N LEU A 4 -21.65 -10.68 -3.53
CA LEU A 4 -21.14 -10.90 -4.87
C LEU A 4 -22.34 -10.92 -5.83
N ASN A 5 -22.20 -10.24 -6.96
CA ASN A 5 -23.19 -10.34 -8.03
C ASN A 5 -23.08 -11.70 -8.74
N LYS A 6 -23.90 -11.93 -9.77
CA LYS A 6 -23.91 -13.19 -10.53
C LYS A 6 -22.56 -13.52 -11.21
N ALA A 7 -21.68 -12.52 -11.37
CA ALA A 7 -20.34 -12.67 -11.93
C ALA A 7 -19.24 -12.79 -10.85
N GLY A 8 -19.61 -12.97 -9.57
CA GLY A 8 -18.63 -13.12 -8.49
C GLY A 8 -17.90 -11.83 -8.12
N MET A 9 -18.43 -10.66 -8.50
CA MET A 9 -17.82 -9.36 -8.19
C MET A 9 -18.61 -8.60 -7.12
N PRO A 10 -17.96 -7.91 -6.18
CA PRO A 10 -18.61 -7.07 -5.17
C PRO A 10 -19.06 -5.73 -5.77
N GLU A 11 -20.08 -5.78 -6.63
CA GLU A 11 -20.58 -4.67 -7.45
C GLU A 11 -20.87 -3.39 -6.66
N PHE A 12 -21.53 -3.51 -5.51
CA PHE A 12 -21.85 -2.36 -4.65
C PHE A 12 -20.60 -1.63 -4.15
N SER A 13 -19.55 -2.37 -3.78
CA SER A 13 -18.31 -1.80 -3.27
C SER A 13 -17.53 -1.06 -4.37
N MET A 14 -17.54 -1.60 -5.60
CA MET A 14 -16.90 -0.96 -6.75
C MET A 14 -17.60 0.35 -7.13
N TRP A 15 -18.94 0.37 -7.17
CA TRP A 15 -19.70 1.59 -7.42
C TRP A 15 -19.49 2.65 -6.34
N LEU A 16 -19.48 2.24 -5.06
CA LEU A 16 -19.21 3.15 -3.95
C LEU A 16 -17.80 3.77 -4.06
N GLN A 17 -16.79 2.96 -4.35
CA GLN A 17 -15.42 3.45 -4.57
C GLN A 17 -15.37 4.44 -5.75
N ALA A 18 -16.01 4.10 -6.87
CA ALA A 18 -16.03 4.96 -8.05
C ALA A 18 -16.64 6.34 -7.75
N ILE A 19 -17.78 6.37 -7.04
CA ILE A 19 -18.43 7.62 -6.63
C ILE A 19 -17.50 8.44 -5.73
N ILE A 20 -16.86 7.82 -4.75
CA ILE A 20 -15.90 8.49 -3.85
C ILE A 20 -14.74 9.11 -4.64
N VAL A 21 -14.18 8.39 -5.62
CA VAL A 21 -13.10 8.89 -6.48
C VAL A 21 -13.58 10.07 -7.35
N CYS A 22 -14.77 9.98 -7.94
CA CYS A 22 -15.34 11.08 -8.72
C CYS A 22 -15.50 12.36 -7.88
N VAL A 23 -15.96 12.23 -6.63
CA VAL A 23 -16.10 13.35 -5.70
C VAL A 23 -14.73 13.96 -5.38
N PHE A 24 -13.71 13.14 -5.11
CA PHE A 24 -12.35 13.65 -4.87
C PHE A 24 -11.79 14.41 -6.08
N ILE A 25 -11.94 13.87 -7.29
CA ILE A 25 -11.49 14.53 -8.52
C ILE A 25 -12.18 15.89 -8.65
N PHE A 26 -13.50 15.95 -8.48
CA PHE A 26 -14.26 17.20 -8.53
C PHE A 26 -13.74 18.24 -7.52
N PHE A 27 -13.54 17.84 -6.26
CA PHE A 27 -13.01 18.75 -5.23
C PHE A 27 -11.60 19.27 -5.55
N VAL A 28 -10.72 18.40 -6.07
CA VAL A 28 -9.35 18.81 -6.44
C VAL A 28 -9.34 19.71 -7.67
N SER A 29 -10.23 19.46 -8.64
CA SER A 29 -10.36 20.27 -9.86
C SER A 29 -10.84 21.69 -9.58
N PHE A 30 -11.70 21.90 -8.57
CA PHE A 30 -12.29 23.23 -8.28
C PHE A 30 -11.82 23.88 -6.96
N GLY A 31 -11.06 23.18 -6.11
CA GLY A 31 -10.76 23.59 -4.74
C GLY A 31 -9.51 24.46 -4.50
N GLY A 32 -8.87 25.00 -5.55
CA GLY A 32 -7.73 25.92 -5.41
C GLY A 32 -6.43 25.25 -4.92
N SER A 33 -5.50 26.04 -4.37
CA SER A 33 -4.16 25.56 -3.93
C SER A 33 -4.20 24.57 -2.77
N GLY A 34 -5.11 24.76 -1.80
CA GLY A 34 -5.29 23.85 -0.66
C GLY A 34 -5.75 22.46 -1.10
N ALA A 35 -6.66 22.37 -2.07
CA ALA A 35 -7.12 21.07 -2.60
C ALA A 35 -6.02 20.33 -3.38
N LYS A 36 -5.16 21.07 -4.09
CA LYS A 36 -3.97 20.50 -4.74
C LYS A 36 -2.98 19.94 -3.73
N GLN A 37 -2.72 20.67 -2.64
CA GLN A 37 -1.84 20.18 -1.58
C GLN A 37 -2.41 18.93 -0.90
N PHE A 38 -3.71 18.92 -0.60
CA PHE A 38 -4.38 17.73 -0.06
C PHE A 38 -4.30 16.52 -1.01
N TYR A 39 -4.43 16.73 -2.32
CA TYR A 39 -4.23 15.68 -3.31
C TYR A 39 -2.79 15.13 -3.31
N THR A 40 -1.79 16.01 -3.23
CA THR A 40 -0.38 15.61 -3.08
C THR A 40 -0.19 14.76 -1.83
N ILE A 41 -0.71 15.20 -0.68
CA ILE A 41 -0.69 14.44 0.58
C ILE A 41 -1.29 13.05 0.39
N LEU A 42 -2.49 12.95 -0.16
CA LEU A 42 -3.15 11.66 -0.39
C LEU A 42 -2.37 10.76 -1.35
N THR A 43 -1.77 11.35 -2.38
CA THR A 43 -0.95 10.62 -3.37
C THR A 43 0.32 10.08 -2.73
N ASP A 44 1.02 10.90 -1.95
CA ASP A 44 2.25 10.52 -1.25
C ASP A 44 1.99 9.43 -0.20
N MET A 45 0.90 9.57 0.57
CA MET A 45 0.40 8.53 1.47
C MET A 45 0.12 7.21 0.73
N GLY A 46 -0.54 7.29 -0.43
CA GLY A 46 -0.83 6.12 -1.27
C GLY A 46 0.45 5.45 -1.78
N ASN A 47 1.43 6.23 -2.22
CA ASN A 47 2.71 5.72 -2.73
C ASN A 47 3.50 4.98 -1.64
N ILE A 48 3.58 5.54 -0.43
CA ILE A 48 4.24 4.87 0.70
C ILE A 48 3.47 3.60 1.10
N SER A 49 2.14 3.70 1.26
CA SER A 49 1.32 2.57 1.72
C SER A 49 1.32 1.40 0.74
N THR A 50 1.34 1.66 -0.57
CA THR A 50 1.38 0.60 -1.60
C THR A 50 2.77 0.00 -1.77
N SER A 51 3.82 0.80 -1.51
CA SER A 51 5.20 0.35 -1.66
C SER A 51 5.69 -0.47 -0.46
N PHE A 52 5.18 -0.18 0.73
CA PHE A 52 5.61 -0.81 1.98
C PHE A 52 5.46 -2.36 2.00
N PRO A 53 4.35 -2.96 1.54
CA PRO A 53 4.22 -4.42 1.44
C PRO A 53 5.29 -5.10 0.60
N TYR A 54 5.84 -4.42 -0.41
CA TYR A 54 6.86 -4.99 -1.29
C TYR A 54 8.19 -5.23 -0.57
N ILE A 55 8.50 -4.49 0.49
CA ILE A 55 9.66 -4.74 1.35
C ILE A 55 9.58 -6.17 1.91
N PHE A 56 8.41 -6.56 2.43
CA PHE A 56 8.20 -7.90 2.97
C PHE A 56 8.20 -8.96 1.88
N LEU A 57 7.53 -8.68 0.75
CA LEU A 57 7.47 -9.63 -0.37
C LEU A 57 8.86 -9.97 -0.90
N ILE A 58 9.68 -8.94 -1.16
CA ILE A 58 11.02 -9.09 -1.73
C ILE A 58 12.00 -9.62 -0.67
N GLY A 59 11.89 -9.16 0.58
CA GLY A 59 12.68 -9.67 1.69
C GLY A 59 12.40 -11.15 2.00
N ALA A 60 11.16 -11.61 1.81
CA ALA A 60 10.79 -13.02 1.97
C ALA A 60 11.23 -13.90 0.79
N PHE A 61 11.54 -13.33 -0.37
CA PHE A 61 11.85 -14.07 -1.59
C PHE A 61 13.04 -15.05 -1.45
N PRO A 62 14.18 -14.70 -0.84
CA PRO A 62 15.27 -15.64 -0.59
C PRO A 62 14.85 -16.80 0.34
N PHE A 63 14.02 -16.52 1.34
CA PHE A 63 13.51 -17.54 2.26
C PHE A 63 12.55 -18.49 1.54
N PHE A 64 11.61 -17.96 0.77
CA PHE A 64 10.74 -18.70 -0.12
C PHE A 64 11.53 -19.60 -1.07
N LYS A 65 12.62 -19.09 -1.65
CA LYS A 65 13.48 -19.88 -2.56
C LYS A 65 14.26 -21.01 -1.87
N ARG A 66 14.47 -20.95 -0.55
CA ARG A 66 15.10 -22.05 0.22
C ARG A 66 14.12 -23.17 0.58
N ARG A 67 12.80 -22.93 0.51
CA ARG A 67 11.74 -23.90 0.83
C ARG A 67 11.56 -24.95 -0.27
N THR A 68 12.04 -26.18 -0.09
CA THR A 68 11.93 -27.28 -1.07
C THR A 68 10.58 -28.00 -1.05
N ASP A 69 9.71 -27.62 -0.13
CA ASP A 69 8.38 -28.19 0.15
C ASP A 69 7.27 -27.71 -0.82
N LEU A 70 7.59 -26.82 -1.77
CA LEU A 70 6.62 -26.21 -2.68
C LEU A 70 6.95 -26.55 -4.13
N GLU A 71 5.96 -27.03 -4.89
CA GLU A 71 6.08 -27.18 -6.35
C GLU A 71 6.22 -25.80 -7.01
N ARG A 72 7.27 -25.63 -7.80
CA ARG A 72 7.58 -24.36 -8.48
C ARG A 72 7.46 -24.59 -9.99
N PRO A 73 6.28 -24.37 -10.60
CA PRO A 73 6.09 -24.60 -12.03
C PRO A 73 6.96 -23.68 -12.91
N PHE A 74 7.48 -22.58 -12.35
CA PHE A 74 8.39 -21.67 -13.04
C PHE A 74 9.52 -21.18 -12.12
N VAL A 75 10.78 -21.33 -12.57
CA VAL A 75 11.98 -20.88 -11.84
C VAL A 75 12.82 -19.99 -12.75
N PHE A 76 12.67 -18.67 -12.59
CA PHE A 76 13.46 -17.68 -13.32
C PHE A 76 14.88 -17.55 -12.74
N PHE A 77 14.98 -17.41 -11.43
CA PHE A 77 16.28 -17.27 -10.76
C PHE A 77 16.86 -18.65 -10.46
N LYS A 78 18.00 -19.01 -11.06
CA LYS A 78 18.70 -20.27 -10.77
C LYS A 78 19.78 -20.08 -9.71
N ASN A 79 20.66 -19.08 -9.88
CA ASN A 79 21.78 -18.86 -8.96
C ASN A 79 21.35 -18.13 -7.68
N ARG A 80 21.65 -18.72 -6.52
CA ARG A 80 21.32 -18.19 -5.20
C ARG A 80 22.09 -16.92 -4.83
N ILE A 81 23.35 -16.81 -5.27
CA ILE A 81 24.18 -15.62 -5.00
C ILE A 81 23.62 -14.42 -5.76
N ILE A 82 23.36 -14.58 -7.06
CA ILE A 82 22.75 -13.54 -7.91
C ILE A 82 21.37 -13.16 -7.38
N THR A 83 20.57 -14.14 -6.93
CA THR A 83 19.25 -13.85 -6.32
C THR A 83 19.38 -12.96 -5.10
N ASN A 84 20.31 -13.27 -4.19
CA ASN A 84 20.52 -12.48 -2.98
C ASN A 84 21.01 -11.06 -3.30
N ILE A 85 21.94 -10.91 -4.26
CA ILE A 85 22.41 -9.58 -4.69
C ILE A 85 21.25 -8.75 -5.23
N ILE A 86 20.44 -9.31 -6.14
CA ILE A 86 19.29 -8.60 -6.72
C ILE A 86 18.30 -8.20 -5.63
N VAL A 87 17.97 -9.11 -4.71
CA VAL A 87 17.07 -8.81 -3.59
C VAL A 87 17.62 -7.68 -2.73
N VAL A 88 18.91 -7.70 -2.37
CA VAL A 88 19.54 -6.64 -1.58
C VAL A 88 19.48 -5.29 -2.31
N VAL A 89 19.83 -5.26 -3.60
CA VAL A 89 19.78 -4.03 -4.41
C VAL A 89 18.36 -3.47 -4.47
N VAL A 90 17.37 -4.31 -4.80
CA VAL A 90 15.96 -3.88 -4.89
C VAL A 90 15.45 -3.41 -3.53
N LEU A 91 15.83 -4.07 -2.44
CA LEU A 91 15.44 -3.68 -1.09
C LEU A 91 16.04 -2.32 -0.70
N ILE A 92 17.31 -2.06 -1.05
CA ILE A 92 17.95 -0.76 -0.83
C ILE A 92 17.22 0.33 -1.62
N VAL A 93 16.90 0.08 -2.90
CA VAL A 93 16.16 1.05 -3.73
C VAL A 93 14.77 1.33 -3.17
N LEU A 94 14.04 0.30 -2.73
CA LEU A 94 12.71 0.48 -2.13
C LEU A 94 12.76 1.22 -0.81
N ILE A 95 13.64 0.84 0.11
CA ILE A 95 13.78 1.50 1.41
C ILE A 95 14.25 2.95 1.20
N GLY A 96 15.21 3.17 0.29
CA GLY A 96 15.66 4.50 -0.08
C GLY A 96 14.55 5.36 -0.69
N GLY A 97 13.77 4.80 -1.62
CA GLY A 97 12.64 5.51 -2.23
C GLY A 97 11.55 5.87 -1.22
N ILE A 98 11.11 4.91 -0.40
CA ILE A 98 10.11 5.16 0.64
C ILE A 98 10.64 6.14 1.69
N GLY A 99 11.89 5.98 2.11
CA GLY A 99 12.55 6.87 3.06
C GLY A 99 12.68 8.30 2.53
N PHE A 100 13.05 8.45 1.24
CA PHE A 100 13.10 9.75 0.60
C PHE A 100 11.72 10.38 0.47
N SER A 101 10.70 9.64 0.04
CA SER A 101 9.32 10.14 0.00
C SER A 101 8.79 10.57 1.37
N ALA A 102 9.25 9.92 2.45
CA ALA A 102 8.91 10.32 3.81
C ALA A 102 9.65 11.59 4.26
N VAL A 103 10.91 11.78 3.85
CA VAL A 103 11.78 12.88 4.30
C VAL A 103 11.63 14.14 3.43
N GLN A 104 11.36 14.00 2.13
CA GLN A 104 11.29 15.10 1.16
C GLN A 104 10.38 16.26 1.62
N PRO A 105 9.15 16.03 2.14
CA PRO A 105 8.31 17.13 2.61
C PRO A 105 8.92 17.94 3.76
N PHE A 106 9.72 17.29 4.62
CA PHE A 106 10.42 17.97 5.71
C PHE A 106 11.60 18.82 5.21
N LEU A 107 12.26 18.40 4.12
CA LEU A 107 13.29 19.20 3.47
C LEU A 107 12.69 20.43 2.79
N ASP A 108 11.51 20.28 2.21
CA ASP A 108 10.75 21.37 1.56
C ASP A 108 10.03 22.29 2.57
N HIS A 109 10.25 22.08 3.88
CA HIS A 109 9.59 22.80 4.98
C HIS A 109 8.04 22.69 4.97
N ASP A 110 7.50 21.72 4.24
CA ASP A 110 6.08 21.36 4.24
C ASP A 110 5.81 20.28 5.30
N TYR A 111 5.84 20.74 6.55
CA TYR A 111 5.63 19.89 7.72
C TYR A 111 4.23 19.26 7.75
N GLN A 112 3.23 19.94 7.19
CA GLN A 112 1.86 19.41 7.13
C GLN A 112 1.81 18.20 6.20
N THR A 113 2.41 18.31 5.01
CA THR A 113 2.50 17.18 4.09
C THR A 113 3.33 16.04 4.69
N GLY A 114 4.50 16.34 5.28
CA GLY A 114 5.34 15.31 5.90
C GLY A 114 4.65 14.54 7.04
N PHE A 115 3.93 15.26 7.90
CA PHE A 115 3.19 14.64 9.00
C PHE A 115 2.12 13.66 8.51
N TRP A 116 1.30 14.09 7.53
CA TRP A 116 0.23 13.24 7.00
C TRP A 116 0.76 12.10 6.12
N THR A 117 1.83 12.31 5.36
CA THR A 117 2.48 11.29 4.54
C THR A 117 2.95 10.09 5.34
N ILE A 118 3.49 10.30 6.56
CA ILE A 118 3.91 9.22 7.46
C ILE A 118 2.77 8.77 8.38
N GLY A 119 2.06 9.72 9.00
CA GLY A 119 1.03 9.44 9.99
C GLY A 119 -0.21 8.79 9.38
N GLY A 120 -0.54 9.14 8.15
CA GLY A 120 -1.69 8.63 7.42
C GLY A 120 -1.71 7.09 7.32
N PRO A 121 -0.70 6.44 6.71
CA PRO A 121 -0.62 4.98 6.66
C PRO A 121 -0.71 4.30 8.03
N ILE A 122 -0.14 4.90 9.08
CA ILE A 122 -0.19 4.36 10.45
C ILE A 122 -1.62 4.40 11.01
N ILE A 123 -2.29 5.55 10.89
CA ILE A 123 -3.67 5.73 11.34
C ILE A 123 -4.61 4.80 10.56
N PHE A 124 -4.47 4.74 9.23
CA PHE A 124 -5.28 3.84 8.41
C PHE A 124 -5.01 2.36 8.74
N GLY A 125 -3.75 2.00 9.02
CA GLY A 125 -3.40 0.66 9.50
C GLY A 125 -4.08 0.31 10.82
N LEU A 126 -4.10 1.23 11.79
CA LEU A 126 -4.80 1.06 13.06
C LEU A 126 -6.31 0.91 12.87
N ILE A 127 -6.93 1.76 12.06
CA ILE A 127 -8.37 1.68 11.75
C ILE A 127 -8.70 0.34 11.07
N ALA A 128 -7.89 -0.07 10.09
CA ALA A 128 -8.05 -1.36 9.42
C ALA A 128 -7.92 -2.53 10.40
N TRP A 129 -6.96 -2.46 11.33
CA TRP A 129 -6.80 -3.45 12.39
C TRP A 129 -8.00 -3.54 13.31
N LEU A 130 -8.58 -2.40 13.71
CA LEU A 130 -9.82 -2.36 14.49
C LEU A 130 -11.00 -3.01 13.73
N PHE A 131 -11.15 -2.70 12.45
CA PHE A 131 -12.16 -3.37 11.61
C PHE A 131 -11.91 -4.87 11.48
N LEU A 132 -10.65 -5.29 11.39
CA LEU A 132 -10.28 -6.70 11.31
C LEU A 132 -10.63 -7.45 12.61
N ILE A 133 -10.34 -6.85 13.78
CA ILE A 133 -10.75 -7.38 15.08
C ILE A 133 -12.29 -7.52 15.13
N GLN A 134 -13.02 -6.48 14.74
CA GLN A 134 -14.48 -6.51 14.74
C GLN A 134 -15.05 -7.57 13.78
N ALA A 135 -14.47 -7.72 12.59
CA ALA A 135 -14.85 -8.72 11.62
C ALA A 135 -14.59 -10.15 12.13
N HIS A 136 -13.42 -10.38 12.75
CA HIS A 136 -13.10 -11.67 13.37
C HIS A 136 -14.07 -12.04 14.50
N HIS A 137 -14.45 -11.08 15.34
CA HIS A 137 -15.47 -11.31 16.38
C HIS A 137 -16.84 -11.65 15.79
N ARG A 138 -17.19 -11.12 14.61
CA ARG A 138 -18.46 -11.41 13.93
C ARG A 138 -18.48 -12.79 13.29
N GLN A 139 -17.34 -13.26 12.76
CA GLN A 139 -17.22 -14.61 12.19
C GLN A 139 -17.22 -15.71 13.26
N ARG A 140 -16.73 -15.46 14.48
CA ARG A 140 -16.80 -16.42 15.60
C ARG A 140 -18.21 -16.60 16.20
N LYS A 141 -19.18 -15.76 15.85
CA LYS A 141 -20.57 -15.82 16.34
C LYS A 141 -21.53 -16.50 15.35
N ILE A 142 -21.02 -16.98 14.21
CA ILE A 142 -21.73 -17.77 13.20
C ILE A 142 -21.17 -19.19 13.27
#